data_AF-A0A7S3UMN7-F1
#
_entry.id   AF-A0A7S3UMN7-F1
#
_cell.length_a   1.000
_cell.length_b   1.000
_cell.length_c   1.000
_cell.angle_alpha   90.00
_cell.angle_beta   90.00
_cell.angle_gamma   90.00
#
_symmetry.space_group_name_H-M   'P 1'
#
loop_
_entity.id
_entity.type
_entity.pdbx_description
1 polymer ?
#
loop_
_entity_poly.entity_id
_entity_poly.type
_entity_poly.pdbx_seq_one_letter_code
_entity_poly.pdbx_strand_id
1 'polypeptide(L)'
;QEAEEHLQQAVKLNPDHLDSWNTLGHCLWKKKDFLGAKNCYMRALEQSTNKRSLQELSMVLRQIPGNSEVVLRNLVESLNRAKAAVELDLNDAKSWYVLGNAHMTRFFKASFSEADMDKALQAYQRSERLGGDTNPDLFFNKANVLMYKEAYQAA
;
A
#
# COMPACT_ATOMS: atom_id res chain seq x y z
N GLN A 1 4.89 20.03 13.17
CA GLN A 1 3.59 20.58 13.60
C GLN A 1 3.09 21.59 12.56
N GLU A 2 3.88 22.62 12.25
CA GLU A 2 3.54 23.67 11.27
C GLU A 2 3.15 23.17 9.87
N ALA A 3 3.88 22.18 9.32
CA ALA A 3 3.57 21.62 8.01
C ALA A 3 2.16 20.99 7.93
N GLU A 4 1.69 20.36 9.01
CA GLU A 4 0.35 19.76 9.06
C GLU A 4 -0.73 20.84 9.11
N GLU A 5 -0.53 21.89 9.91
CA GLU A 5 -1.46 23.02 10.01
C GLU A 5 -1.61 23.76 8.68
N HIS A 6 -0.50 24.00 7.98
CA HIS A 6 -0.54 24.56 6.63
C HIS A 6 -1.23 23.63 5.63
N LEU A 7 -1.03 22.31 5.72
CA LEU A 7 -1.73 21.35 4.86
C LEU A 7 -3.23 21.27 5.17
N GLN A 8 -3.62 21.33 6.44
CA GLN A 8 -5.02 21.40 6.87
C GLN A 8 -5.70 22.69 6.38
N GLN A 9 -5.00 23.82 6.39
CA GLN A 9 -5.49 25.05 5.77
C GLN A 9 -5.59 24.90 4.25
N ALA A 10 -4.58 24.32 3.60
CA ALA A 10 -4.56 24.14 2.15
C ALA A 10 -5.74 23.29 1.66
N VAL A 11 -6.06 22.17 2.32
CA VAL A 11 -7.22 21.33 1.94
C VAL A 11 -8.57 21.99 2.24
N LYS A 12 -8.62 22.96 3.17
CA LYS A 12 -9.82 23.77 3.42
C LYS A 12 -10.01 24.86 2.36
N LEU A 13 -8.91 25.49 1.93
CA LEU A 13 -8.91 26.56 0.92
C LEU A 13 -9.12 26.02 -0.49
N ASN A 14 -8.54 24.86 -0.80
CA ASN A 14 -8.72 24.17 -2.06
C ASN A 14 -8.94 22.66 -1.83
N PRO A 15 -10.20 22.24 -1.61
CA PRO A 15 -10.56 20.84 -1.39
C PRO A 15 -10.27 19.93 -2.58
N ASP A 16 -10.03 20.48 -3.77
CA ASP A 16 -9.78 19.71 -4.99
C ASP A 16 -8.28 19.51 -5.24
N HIS A 17 -7.43 20.08 -4.38
CA HIS A 17 -5.99 19.96 -4.51
C HIS A 17 -5.48 18.59 -3.99
N LEU A 18 -5.39 17.65 -4.92
CA LEU A 18 -5.00 16.26 -4.70
C LEU A 18 -3.65 16.10 -3.97
N ASP A 19 -2.66 16.92 -4.31
CA ASP A 19 -1.34 16.83 -3.67
C ASP A 19 -1.35 17.30 -2.22
N SER A 20 -2.21 18.26 -1.85
CA SER A 20 -2.39 18.64 -0.44
C SER A 20 -2.96 17.48 0.37
N TRP A 21 -3.98 16.78 -0.15
CA TRP A 21 -4.53 15.60 0.52
C TRP A 21 -3.52 14.47 0.65
N ASN A 22 -2.78 14.17 -0.41
CA ASN A 22 -1.74 13.14 -0.36
C ASN A 22 -0.63 13.48 0.63
N THR A 23 -0.21 14.74 0.68
CA THR A 23 0.85 15.18 1.59
C THR A 23 0.36 15.17 3.04
N LEU A 24 -0.86 15.64 3.30
CA LEU A 24 -1.47 15.57 4.63
C LEU A 24 -1.62 14.13 5.11
N GLY A 25 -2.11 13.24 4.23
CA GLY A 25 -2.23 11.81 4.53
C GLY A 25 -0.89 11.18 4.90
N HIS A 26 0.18 11.55 4.20
CA HIS A 26 1.53 11.07 4.50
C HIS A 26 2.04 11.59 5.86
N CYS A 27 1.79 12.86 6.18
CA CYS A 27 2.10 13.42 7.51
C CYS A 27 1.38 12.68 8.64
N LEU A 28 0.07 12.44 8.49
CA LEU A 28 -0.73 11.70 9.47
C LEU A 28 -0.26 10.26 9.62
N TRP A 29 0.12 9.61 8.51
CA TRP A 29 0.67 8.26 8.55
C TRP A 29 1.98 8.20 9.34
N LYS A 30 2.90 9.17 9.14
CA LYS A 30 4.13 9.25 9.95
C LYS A 30 3.86 9.46 11.44
N LYS A 31 2.74 10.09 11.80
CA LYS A 31 2.25 10.24 13.18
C LYS A 31 1.47 9.02 13.69
N LYS A 32 1.39 7.94 12.91
CA LYS A 32 0.60 6.71 13.19
C LYS A 32 -0.91 6.95 13.30
N ASP A 33 -1.41 8.09 12.82
CA ASP A 33 -2.84 8.30 12.63
C ASP A 33 -3.28 7.67 11.30
N PHE A 34 -3.45 6.36 11.32
CA PHE A 34 -3.81 5.59 10.12
C PHE A 34 -5.23 5.89 9.63
N LEU A 35 -6.15 6.25 10.52
CA LEU A 35 -7.52 6.60 10.14
C LEU A 35 -7.58 7.97 9.47
N GLY A 36 -6.89 8.96 10.03
CA GLY A 36 -6.72 10.27 9.41
C GLY A 36 -6.05 10.18 8.04
N ALA A 37 -4.96 9.40 7.94
CA ALA A 37 -4.28 9.15 6.67
C ALA A 37 -5.19 8.48 5.63
N LYS A 38 -5.95 7.44 6.04
CA LYS A 38 -6.94 6.78 5.18
C LYS A 38 -7.95 7.78 4.62
N ASN A 39 -8.51 8.62 5.48
CA ASN A 39 -9.50 9.61 5.08
C ASN A 39 -8.93 10.61 4.06
N CYS A 40 -7.70 11.07 4.27
CA CYS A 40 -7.03 11.99 3.33
C CYS A 40 -6.86 11.36 1.94
N TYR A 41 -6.38 10.12 1.86
CA TYR A 41 -6.22 9.44 0.58
C TYR A 41 -7.56 9.11 -0.09
N MET A 42 -8.60 8.80 0.68
CA MET A 42 -9.96 8.64 0.15
C MET A 42 -10.48 9.95 -0.45
N ARG A 43 -10.32 11.09 0.25
CA ARG A 43 -10.67 12.41 -0.28
C ARG A 43 -9.92 12.73 -1.57
N ALA A 44 -8.61 12.44 -1.63
CA ALA A 44 -7.84 12.63 -2.87
C ALA A 44 -8.42 11.82 -4.04
N LEU A 45 -8.88 10.59 -3.79
CA LEU A 45 -9.47 9.71 -4.80
C LEU A 45 -10.90 10.09 -5.20
N GLU A 46 -11.66 10.73 -4.32
CA GLU A 46 -12.97 11.31 -4.65
C GLU A 46 -12.84 12.44 -5.68
N GLN A 47 -11.74 13.20 -5.63
CA GLN A 47 -11.48 14.30 -6.56
C GLN A 47 -10.96 13.80 -7.91
N SER A 48 -9.95 12.94 -7.87
CA SER A 48 -9.41 12.33 -9.08
C SER A 48 -8.70 11.03 -8.77
N THR A 49 -9.03 10.00 -9.55
CA THR A 49 -8.35 8.72 -9.48
C THR A 49 -6.88 8.91 -9.88
N ASN A 50 -5.98 8.58 -8.97
CA ASN A 50 -4.55 8.73 -9.20
C ASN A 50 -3.76 7.60 -8.53
N LYS A 51 -2.64 7.26 -9.16
CA LYS A 51 -1.76 6.17 -8.75
C LYS A 51 -1.21 6.34 -7.33
N ARG A 52 -0.75 7.55 -6.97
CA ARG A 52 -0.15 7.84 -5.67
C ARG A 52 -1.14 7.54 -4.53
N SER A 53 -2.34 8.12 -4.56
CA SER A 53 -3.34 7.90 -3.50
C SER A 53 -3.75 6.42 -3.39
N LEU A 54 -3.87 5.69 -4.50
CA LEU A 54 -4.15 4.25 -4.46
C LEU A 54 -3.04 3.44 -3.79
N GLN A 55 -1.78 3.73 -4.11
CA GLN A 55 -0.61 3.10 -3.49
C GLN A 55 -0.57 3.38 -1.99
N GLU A 56 -0.68 4.65 -1.60
CA GLU A 56 -0.59 5.07 -0.20
C GLU A 56 -1.76 4.52 0.63
N LEU A 57 -2.98 4.55 0.09
CA LEU A 57 -4.16 3.97 0.74
C LEU A 57 -4.01 2.46 0.94
N SER A 58 -3.49 1.75 -0.07
CA SER A 58 -3.19 0.31 0.05
C SER A 58 -2.25 0.03 1.22
N MET A 59 -1.19 0.83 1.38
CA MET A 59 -0.21 0.66 2.45
C MET A 59 -0.78 0.98 3.83
N VAL A 60 -1.56 2.06 3.96
CA VAL A 60 -2.16 2.48 5.24
C VAL A 60 -3.20 1.46 5.73
N LEU A 61 -4.05 0.94 4.84
CA LEU A 61 -5.10 -0.03 5.20
C LEU A 61 -4.54 -1.23 5.95
N ARG A 62 -3.33 -1.70 5.61
CA ARG A 62 -2.69 -2.88 6.24
C ARG A 62 -2.15 -2.62 7.65
N GLN A 63 -2.04 -1.35 8.03
CA GLN A 63 -1.56 -0.90 9.34
C GLN A 63 -2.67 -0.50 10.30
N ILE A 64 -3.91 -0.34 9.81
CA ILE A 64 -5.05 -0.03 10.68
C ILE A 64 -5.29 -1.22 11.63
N PRO A 65 -5.17 -1.03 12.95
CA PRO A 65 -5.47 -2.08 13.92
C PRO A 65 -6.98 -2.31 14.00
N GLY A 66 -7.38 -3.50 14.44
CA GLY A 66 -8.78 -3.85 14.62
C GLY A 66 -8.93 -5.33 14.97
N ASN A 67 -10.19 -5.75 15.18
CA ASN A 67 -10.52 -7.17 15.29
C ASN A 67 -10.31 -7.89 13.94
N SER A 68 -10.41 -9.22 13.95
CA SER A 68 -10.15 -10.05 12.76
C SER A 68 -11.00 -9.65 11.56
N GLU A 69 -12.27 -9.28 11.76
CA GLU A 69 -13.17 -8.85 10.68
C GLU A 69 -12.70 -7.53 10.03
N VAL A 70 -12.37 -6.53 10.86
CA VAL A 70 -11.84 -5.24 10.38
C VAL A 70 -10.53 -5.44 9.63
N VAL A 71 -9.63 -6.27 10.16
CA VAL A 71 -8.35 -6.58 9.53
C VAL A 71 -8.57 -7.26 8.18
N LEU A 72 -9.43 -8.29 8.10
CA LEU A 72 -9.71 -8.99 6.84
C LEU A 72 -10.30 -8.05 5.79
N ARG A 73 -11.27 -7.21 6.16
CA ARG A 73 -11.85 -6.21 5.26
C ARG A 73 -10.78 -5.23 4.75
N ASN A 74 -9.91 -4.75 5.62
CA ASN A 74 -8.83 -3.84 5.24
C ASN A 74 -7.79 -4.51 4.33
N LEU A 75 -7.51 -5.81 4.50
CA LEU A 75 -6.61 -6.56 3.61
C LEU A 75 -7.22 -6.74 2.21
N VAL A 76 -8.51 -7.03 2.12
CA VAL A 76 -9.23 -7.11 0.85
C VAL A 76 -9.23 -5.75 0.15
N GLU A 77 -9.56 -4.68 0.87
CA GLU A 77 -9.54 -3.33 0.30
C GLU A 77 -8.12 -2.94 -0.14
N SER A 78 -7.10 -3.20 0.69
CA SER A 78 -5.70 -2.92 0.37
C SER A 78 -5.26 -3.59 -0.93
N LEU A 79 -5.65 -4.86 -1.14
CA LEU A 79 -5.35 -5.59 -2.36
C LEU A 79 -6.03 -4.97 -3.58
N ASN A 80 -7.29 -4.56 -3.45
CA ASN A 80 -8.03 -3.90 -4.53
C ASN A 80 -7.39 -2.56 -4.92
N ARG A 81 -6.96 -1.75 -3.94
CA ARG A 81 -6.27 -0.48 -4.22
C ARG A 81 -4.92 -0.68 -4.88
N ALA A 82 -4.16 -1.69 -4.46
CA ALA A 82 -2.87 -2.01 -5.09
C ALA A 82 -3.04 -2.45 -6.56
N LYS A 83 -4.03 -3.30 -6.84
CA LYS A 83 -4.36 -3.71 -8.22
C LYS A 83 -4.76 -2.54 -9.09
N ALA A 84 -5.65 -1.68 -8.60
CA ALA A 84 -6.02 -0.46 -9.33
C ALA A 84 -4.81 0.44 -9.61
N ALA A 85 -3.85 0.54 -8.69
CA ALA A 85 -2.62 1.31 -8.92
C ALA A 85 -1.72 0.72 -10.02
N VAL A 86 -1.69 -0.61 -10.16
CA VAL A 86 -1.00 -1.31 -11.26
C VAL A 86 -1.75 -1.12 -12.57
N GLU A 87 -3.09 -1.19 -12.56
CA GLU A 87 -3.93 -1.02 -13.75
C GLU A 87 -3.80 0.39 -14.36
N LEU A 88 -3.57 1.42 -13.53
CA LEU A 88 -3.29 2.77 -14.03
C LEU A 88 -1.93 2.89 -14.74
N ASP A 89 -0.94 2.08 -14.35
CA ASP A 89 0.40 2.11 -14.93
C ASP A 89 1.12 0.78 -14.71
N LEU A 90 1.11 -0.07 -15.74
CA LEU A 90 1.72 -1.39 -15.72
C LEU A 90 3.26 -1.37 -15.66
N ASN A 91 3.87 -0.20 -15.85
CA ASN A 91 5.31 0.02 -15.83
C ASN A 91 5.79 0.71 -14.54
N ASP A 92 4.90 0.98 -13.59
CA ASP A 92 5.29 1.57 -12.30
C ASP A 92 5.83 0.52 -11.33
N ALA A 93 7.14 0.57 -11.06
CA ALA A 93 7.77 -0.34 -10.12
C ALA A 93 7.13 -0.29 -8.72
N LYS A 94 6.81 0.91 -8.20
CA LYS A 94 6.23 1.08 -6.87
C LYS A 94 4.84 0.43 -6.75
N SER A 95 3.99 0.53 -7.77
CA SER A 95 2.68 -0.15 -7.80
C SER A 95 2.83 -1.67 -7.67
N TRP A 96 3.77 -2.26 -8.40
CA TRP A 96 4.07 -3.70 -8.30
C TRP A 96 4.62 -4.09 -6.94
N TYR A 97 5.52 -3.29 -6.35
CA TYR A 97 5.99 -3.49 -4.97
C TYR A 97 4.84 -3.44 -3.96
N VAL A 98 3.95 -2.45 -4.07
CA VAL A 98 2.79 -2.29 -3.17
C VAL A 98 1.82 -3.47 -3.32
N LEU A 99 1.63 -4.00 -4.53
CA LEU A 99 0.83 -5.20 -4.79
C LEU A 99 1.47 -6.45 -4.16
N GLY A 100 2.79 -6.59 -4.25
CA GLY A 100 3.52 -7.67 -3.58
C GLY A 100 3.31 -7.62 -2.06
N ASN A 101 3.44 -6.43 -1.46
CA ASN A 101 3.19 -6.22 -0.03
C ASN A 101 1.75 -6.56 0.38
N ALA A 102 0.76 -6.27 -0.49
CA ALA A 102 -0.64 -6.60 -0.23
C ALA A 102 -0.87 -8.12 -0.14
N HIS A 103 -0.34 -8.87 -1.11
CA HIS A 103 -0.40 -10.32 -1.12
C HIS A 103 0.36 -10.95 0.04
N MET A 104 1.60 -10.51 0.29
CA MET A 104 2.43 -10.99 1.40
C MET A 104 1.72 -10.77 2.75
N THR A 105 1.14 -9.59 2.98
CA THR A 105 0.43 -9.32 4.24
C THR A 105 -0.84 -10.16 4.37
N ARG A 106 -1.58 -10.36 3.26
CA ARG A 106 -2.77 -11.22 3.25
C ARG A 106 -2.41 -12.68 3.59
N PHE A 107 -1.30 -13.18 3.08
CA PHE A 107 -0.78 -14.50 3.45
C PHE A 107 -0.59 -14.61 4.97
N PHE A 108 0.22 -13.72 5.55
CA PHE A 108 0.57 -13.80 6.98
C PHE A 108 -0.58 -13.51 7.95
N LYS A 109 -1.56 -12.70 7.54
CA LYS A 109 -2.64 -12.24 8.42
C LYS A 109 -3.98 -12.93 8.19
N ALA A 110 -4.17 -13.66 7.09
CA ALA A 110 -5.49 -14.16 6.73
C ALA A 110 -5.48 -15.56 6.11
N SER A 111 -4.75 -15.75 5.02
CA SER A 111 -5.00 -16.90 4.15
C SER A 111 -4.07 -18.09 4.37
N PHE A 112 -2.81 -17.86 4.76
CA PHE A 112 -1.73 -18.84 4.67
C PHE A 112 -1.74 -19.60 3.32
N SER A 113 -2.23 -18.97 2.24
CA SER A 113 -2.40 -19.59 0.93
C SER A 113 -1.13 -19.43 0.11
N GLU A 114 -0.58 -20.54 -0.39
CA GLU A 114 0.59 -20.54 -1.28
C GLU A 114 0.38 -19.63 -2.51
N ALA A 115 -0.86 -19.56 -3.02
CA ALA A 115 -1.20 -18.69 -4.15
C ALA A 115 -1.00 -17.19 -3.85
N ASP A 116 -1.11 -16.73 -2.60
CA ASP A 116 -0.77 -15.35 -2.23
C ASP A 116 0.74 -15.13 -2.24
N MET A 117 1.55 -16.12 -1.83
CA MET A 117 3.01 -16.04 -1.87
C MET A 117 3.55 -16.05 -3.30
N ASP A 118 2.97 -16.85 -4.18
CA ASP A 118 3.30 -16.83 -5.62
C ASP A 118 3.04 -15.47 -6.25
N LYS A 119 1.87 -14.88 -5.96
CA LYS A 119 1.51 -13.56 -6.48
C LYS A 119 2.40 -12.47 -5.89
N ALA A 120 2.75 -12.56 -4.60
CA ALA A 120 3.69 -11.64 -3.99
C ALA A 120 5.06 -11.69 -4.69
N LEU A 121 5.61 -12.89 -4.90
CA LEU A 121 6.89 -13.08 -5.57
C LEU A 121 6.89 -12.55 -7.01
N GLN A 122 5.84 -12.87 -7.79
CA GLN A 122 5.69 -12.37 -9.15
C GLN A 122 5.64 -10.84 -9.19
N ALA A 123 4.89 -10.22 -8.28
CA ALA A 123 4.79 -8.77 -8.18
C ALA A 123 6.14 -8.12 -7.80
N TYR A 124 6.88 -8.70 -6.86
CA TYR A 124 8.21 -8.20 -6.50
C TYR A 124 9.23 -8.35 -7.65
N GLN A 125 9.24 -9.49 -8.34
CA GLN A 125 10.08 -9.68 -9.52
C GLN A 125 9.73 -8.68 -10.64
N ARG A 126 8.45 -8.38 -10.81
CA ARG A 126 8.00 -7.37 -11.79
C ARG A 126 8.46 -5.97 -11.38
N SER A 127 8.32 -5.61 -10.10
CA SER A 127 8.85 -4.35 -9.54
C SER A 127 10.34 -4.19 -9.78
N GLU A 128 11.12 -5.24 -9.51
CA GLU A 128 12.58 -5.25 -9.70
C GLU A 128 12.97 -5.02 -11.17
N ARG A 129 12.33 -5.73 -12.11
CA ARG A 129 12.57 -5.55 -13.56
C ARG A 129 12.23 -4.14 -14.07
N LEU A 130 11.39 -3.41 -13.36
CA LEU A 130 10.96 -2.06 -13.69
C LEU A 130 11.79 -0.97 -12.97
N GLY A 131 12.90 -1.33 -12.31
CA GLY A 131 13.76 -0.37 -11.60
C GLY A 131 13.34 -0.09 -10.15
N GLY A 132 12.63 -1.01 -9.52
CA GLY A 132 12.33 -0.97 -8.08
C GLY A 132 13.50 -1.36 -7.18
N ASP A 133 14.66 -1.64 -7.76
CA ASP A 133 15.92 -1.98 -7.08
C ASP A 133 16.47 -0.86 -6.18
N THR A 134 16.05 0.38 -6.41
CA THR A 134 16.32 1.51 -5.50
C THR A 134 15.61 1.40 -4.15
N ASN A 135 14.60 0.52 -4.02
CA ASN A 135 13.87 0.31 -2.78
C ASN A 135 14.44 -0.91 -2.01
N PRO A 136 15.20 -0.72 -0.92
CA PRO A 136 15.79 -1.85 -0.17
C PRO A 136 14.73 -2.78 0.44
N ASP A 137 13.55 -2.25 0.80
CA ASP A 137 12.46 -3.06 1.36
C ASP A 137 11.92 -4.09 0.35
N LEU A 138 12.08 -3.84 -0.96
CA LEU A 138 11.71 -4.79 -1.99
C LEU A 138 12.48 -6.10 -1.83
N PHE A 139 13.80 -6.02 -1.68
CA PHE A 139 14.65 -7.21 -1.55
C PHE A 139 14.44 -7.92 -0.22
N PHE A 140 14.28 -7.16 0.86
CA PHE A 140 13.97 -7.73 2.18
C PHE A 140 12.65 -8.52 2.15
N ASN A 141 11.57 -7.92 1.62
CA ASN A 141 10.27 -8.59 1.54
C ASN A 141 10.29 -9.78 0.56
N LYS A 142 10.96 -9.64 -0.59
CA LYS A 142 11.12 -10.73 -1.55
C LYS A 142 11.90 -11.90 -0.96
N ALA A 143 12.97 -11.64 -0.20
CA ALA A 143 13.75 -12.66 0.48
C ALA A 143 12.91 -13.40 1.53
N ASN A 144 12.10 -12.67 2.32
CA ASN A 144 11.17 -13.29 3.25
C ASN A 144 10.19 -14.23 2.51
N VAL A 145 9.62 -13.78 1.39
CA VAL A 145 8.72 -14.65 0.58
C VAL A 145 9.43 -15.92 0.11
N LEU A 146 10.67 -15.81 -0.39
CA LEU A 146 11.46 -16.96 -0.84
C LEU A 146 11.77 -17.94 0.31
N MET A 147 12.25 -17.42 1.44
CA MET A 147 12.56 -18.23 2.62
C MET A 147 11.35 -19.03 3.11
N TYR A 148 10.17 -18.40 3.18
CA TYR A 148 8.96 -19.10 3.57
C TYR A 148 8.53 -20.16 2.55
N LYS A 149 8.70 -19.90 1.25
CA LYS A 149 8.40 -20.89 0.21
C LYS A 149 9.34 -22.10 0.26
N GLU A 150 10.63 -21.89 0.45
CA GLU A 150 11.61 -22.97 0.61
C GLU A 150 11.31 -23.83 1.84
N ALA A 151 10.97 -23.19 2.98
CA ALA A 151 10.57 -23.90 4.19
C ALA A 151 9.29 -24.73 4.00
N TYR A 152 8.33 -24.24 3.20
CA TYR A 152 7.09 -24.97 2.91
C TYR A 152 7.31 -26.14 1.96
N GLN A 153 8.22 -26.03 0.99
CA GLN A 153 8.59 -27.12 0.09
C GLN A 153 9.38 -28.23 0.78
N ALA A 154 10.02 -27.93 1.91
CA ALA A 154 10.81 -28.87 2.69
C ALA A 154 10.00 -29.62 3.79
N ALA A 155 8.74 -29.23 4.03
CA ALA A 155 7.85 -29.81 5.04
C ALA A 155 6.85 -30.81 4.42
#